data_AF-A0A3D0RUW3-F1
#
_entry.id   AF-A0A3D0RUW3-F1
#
_cell.length_a   1.000
_cell.length_b   1.000
_cell.length_c   1.000
_cell.angle_alpha   90.00
_cell.angle_beta   90.00
_cell.angle_gamma   90.00
#
_symmetry.space_group_name_H-M   'P 1'
#
loop_
_entity.id
_entity.type
_entity.pdbx_description
1 polymer ?
#
loop_
_entity_poly.entity_id
_entity_poly.type
_entity_poly.pdbx_seq_one_letter_code
_entity_poly.pdbx_strand_id
1 'polypeptide(L)'
;ITNANDSYSRLEDAGSSSSGEIVIDVLRKHSNSKIVVRDFAEGMTDSRMDKVVGTYGEATSGIKEDKHVRGMWGRGLKDSIFGLGYGYVRSFKGANFYSCSLLLKKGIPTFDLDDPIRATVDLRQKYEVPQGNGTILEIIVSRTDVKMPQFNNLRNYLQRHFELRPIMSNPKRKIILRELATDGKIKQEHVLSYKAPMGEEVLNERIKISGFPASVKLKVFRSAMQLSTRGEEGDYADGGLLVISHATVISLTMLKYENDPYAGYFYGTMQCDYLHELLKNDEPVLTATRDGINWTHPFAKALKLAVEEKLEPLISAEREHAMHDEQTKLDKKLRQKINRALHELNTIASTELRDARDGESKKKIELPESGMGFFPEKLFVQTGQLAMLTLRVSANQNQNSTASIISTNAEVAVLTPQVTFKPNKNDTSILEARIKLEGRQVGSEATIVAYLGKNRAQANVQVHSKKETLIAPPTRGSSALFNDIRFDDRTDPRQRVYYDRVNSSIVIATAAPSVKIYLDDNNRLDTTVQGQVLLAELITEAVCREIAREGVEKGRYLVLEGSEADAIQNHFIRLQNRYAHLIHQYIVTKE
;
A
#
# COMPACT_ATOMS: atom_id res chain seq x y z
N ILE A 1 18.65 0.56 -12.19
CA ILE A 1 18.36 -0.57 -11.28
C ILE A 1 18.26 -1.88 -12.05
N THR A 2 17.37 -1.97 -13.03
CA THR A 2 17.15 -3.16 -13.87
C THR A 2 18.45 -3.70 -14.50
N ASN A 3 19.24 -2.84 -15.18
CA ASN A 3 20.52 -3.25 -15.77
C ASN A 3 21.52 -3.79 -14.72
N ALA A 4 21.60 -3.16 -13.55
CA ALA A 4 22.45 -3.63 -12.46
C ALA A 4 21.99 -5.00 -11.94
N ASN A 5 20.68 -5.21 -11.79
CA ASN A 5 20.13 -6.52 -11.45
C ASN A 5 20.50 -7.59 -12.49
N ASP A 6 20.47 -7.26 -13.78
CA ASP A 6 20.85 -8.20 -14.85
C ASP A 6 22.34 -8.56 -14.76
N SER A 7 23.20 -7.57 -14.51
CA SER A 7 24.64 -7.80 -14.26
C SER A 7 24.88 -8.71 -13.06
N TYR A 8 24.17 -8.49 -11.95
CA TYR A 8 24.26 -9.38 -10.79
C TYR A 8 23.73 -10.79 -11.09
N SER A 9 22.63 -10.90 -11.83
CA SER A 9 22.05 -12.20 -12.18
C SER A 9 23.00 -13.01 -13.07
N ARG A 10 23.71 -12.37 -14.01
CA ARG A 10 24.77 -13.04 -14.80
C ARG A 10 25.92 -13.56 -13.94
N LEU A 11 26.37 -12.78 -12.96
CA LEU A 11 27.41 -13.22 -12.02
C LEU A 11 26.94 -14.42 -11.18
N GLU A 12 25.69 -14.38 -10.70
CA GLU A 12 25.09 -15.46 -9.92
C GLU A 12 24.92 -16.74 -10.73
N ASP A 13 24.48 -16.64 -11.98
CA ASP A 13 24.35 -17.78 -12.90
C ASP A 13 25.73 -18.39 -13.23
N ALA A 14 26.78 -17.58 -13.24
CA ALA A 14 28.16 -18.03 -13.36
C ALA A 14 28.75 -18.58 -12.04
N GLY A 15 27.95 -18.69 -10.97
CA GLY A 15 28.37 -19.20 -9.67
C GLY A 15 29.25 -18.25 -8.84
N SER A 16 29.38 -16.99 -9.26
CA SER A 16 30.18 -15.99 -8.55
C SER A 16 29.40 -15.39 -7.38
N SER A 17 30.07 -15.22 -6.23
CA SER A 17 29.51 -14.47 -5.11
C SER A 17 29.37 -12.99 -5.50
N SER A 18 28.23 -12.39 -5.21
CA SER A 18 27.99 -10.97 -5.47
C SER A 18 27.39 -10.27 -4.26
N SER A 19 27.65 -8.97 -4.11
CA SER A 19 27.05 -8.17 -3.03
C SER A 19 25.58 -7.88 -3.27
N GLY A 20 25.14 -7.89 -4.53
CA GLY A 20 23.81 -7.46 -4.94
C GLY A 20 23.50 -5.99 -4.62
N GLU A 21 24.52 -5.19 -4.28
CA GLU A 21 24.35 -3.82 -3.80
C GLU A 21 24.16 -2.85 -4.98
N ILE A 22 23.10 -2.04 -4.92
CA ILE A 22 22.80 -1.01 -5.91
C ILE A 22 22.55 0.30 -5.15
N VAL A 23 23.39 1.29 -5.37
CA VAL A 23 23.32 2.59 -4.67
C VAL A 23 22.79 3.65 -5.62
N ILE A 24 21.80 4.41 -5.17
CA ILE A 24 21.14 5.47 -5.93
C ILE A 24 21.33 6.77 -5.15
N ASP A 25 22.12 7.69 -5.68
CA ASP A 25 22.32 9.00 -5.12
C ASP A 25 21.52 10.05 -5.85
N VAL A 26 20.87 10.90 -5.08
CA VAL A 26 20.08 12.01 -5.61
C VAL A 26 20.57 13.31 -5.02
N LEU A 27 21.05 14.20 -5.88
CA LEU A 27 21.36 15.58 -5.54
C LEU A 27 20.32 16.48 -6.19
N ARG A 28 19.36 16.93 -5.38
CA ARG A 28 18.29 17.82 -5.84
C ARG A 28 18.79 19.27 -5.90
N LYS A 29 18.58 19.91 -7.05
CA LYS A 29 18.90 21.31 -7.33
C LYS A 29 17.71 21.99 -8.02
N HIS A 30 17.69 23.33 -8.03
CA HIS A 30 16.68 24.10 -8.78
C HIS A 30 16.73 23.83 -10.28
N SER A 31 17.93 23.61 -10.83
CA SER A 31 18.18 23.15 -12.19
C SER A 31 19.33 22.15 -12.16
N ASN A 32 19.39 21.25 -13.15
CA ASN A 32 20.45 20.24 -13.26
C ASN A 32 20.57 19.37 -12.00
N SER A 33 19.43 18.88 -11.50
CA SER A 33 19.45 17.84 -10.47
C SER A 33 20.23 16.63 -11.00
N LYS A 34 20.91 15.91 -10.10
CA LYS A 34 21.80 14.81 -10.48
C LYS A 34 21.31 13.52 -9.85
N ILE A 35 21.23 12.47 -10.67
CA ILE A 35 20.93 11.10 -10.24
C ILE A 35 22.17 10.26 -10.57
N VAL A 36 22.70 9.55 -9.59
CA VAL A 36 23.80 8.59 -9.80
C VAL A 36 23.31 7.21 -9.40
N VAL A 37 23.47 6.21 -10.26
CA VAL A 37 23.19 4.81 -9.94
C VAL A 37 24.51 4.05 -10.04
N ARG A 38 24.87 3.34 -8.98
CA ARG A 38 26.11 2.57 -8.87
C ARG A 38 25.82 1.13 -8.54
N ASP A 39 26.54 0.24 -9.20
CA ASP A 39 26.61 -1.18 -8.86
C ASP A 39 28.06 -1.64 -8.77
N PHE A 40 28.23 -2.82 -8.18
CA PHE A 40 29.51 -3.48 -7.94
C PHE A 40 29.53 -4.85 -8.63
N ALA A 41 28.88 -4.95 -9.80
CA ALA A 41 28.77 -6.18 -10.56
C ALA A 41 29.97 -6.34 -11.52
N GLU A 42 29.73 -6.82 -12.75
CA GLU A 42 30.79 -7.25 -13.68
C GLU A 42 31.64 -6.11 -14.28
N GLY A 43 31.09 -4.90 -14.35
CA GLY A 43 31.69 -3.77 -15.08
C GLY A 43 31.76 -3.96 -16.60
N MET A 44 32.14 -2.90 -17.32
CA MET A 44 32.22 -2.86 -18.79
C MET A 44 33.59 -2.37 -19.26
N THR A 45 34.08 -2.94 -20.36
CA THR A 45 35.20 -2.42 -21.15
C THR A 45 34.70 -1.41 -22.17
N ASP A 46 35.62 -0.69 -22.81
CA ASP A 46 35.39 0.13 -24.01
C ASP A 46 34.60 -0.60 -25.11
N SER A 47 35.04 -1.79 -25.50
CA SER A 47 34.37 -2.61 -26.53
C SER A 47 32.95 -3.02 -26.13
N ARG A 48 32.71 -3.30 -24.84
CA ARG A 48 31.37 -3.58 -24.33
C ARG A 48 30.54 -2.31 -24.29
N MET A 49 31.09 -1.19 -23.84
CA MET A 49 30.39 0.11 -23.81
C MET A 49 29.98 0.55 -25.21
N ASP A 50 30.86 0.47 -26.21
CA ASP A 50 30.51 0.80 -27.59
C ASP A 50 29.39 -0.12 -28.12
N LYS A 51 29.45 -1.41 -27.80
CA LYS A 51 28.41 -2.37 -28.22
C LYS A 51 27.06 -2.15 -27.52
N VAL A 52 27.01 -1.85 -26.22
CA VAL A 52 25.74 -1.80 -25.46
C VAL A 52 25.24 -0.38 -25.19
N VAL A 53 26.12 0.61 -25.32
CA VAL A 53 25.86 2.05 -25.13
C VAL A 53 26.17 2.85 -26.39
N GLY A 54 26.96 2.38 -27.36
CA GLY A 54 27.23 3.13 -28.60
C GLY A 54 26.12 3.02 -29.64
N THR A 55 25.61 1.81 -29.92
CA THR A 55 24.56 1.57 -30.93
C THR A 55 23.21 2.16 -30.49
N TYR A 56 22.60 3.03 -31.30
CA TYR A 56 21.27 3.62 -31.06
C TYR A 56 20.26 2.96 -32.00
N GLY A 57 19.20 2.37 -31.46
CA GLY A 57 18.08 1.85 -32.26
C GLY A 57 18.31 0.53 -33.00
N GLU A 58 19.53 -0.01 -33.07
CA GLU A 58 19.78 -1.34 -33.62
C GLU A 58 19.60 -2.43 -32.55
N ALA A 59 18.91 -3.52 -32.91
CA ALA A 59 18.92 -4.75 -32.14
C ALA A 59 20.35 -5.26 -32.09
N THR A 60 21.10 -4.92 -31.03
CA THR A 60 22.52 -5.25 -30.94
C THR A 60 22.69 -6.76 -31.11
N SER A 61 23.40 -7.22 -32.14
CA SER A 61 23.49 -8.65 -32.48
C SER A 61 24.03 -9.53 -31.32
N GLY A 62 24.84 -8.98 -30.42
CA GLY A 62 25.28 -9.68 -29.20
C GLY A 62 24.28 -9.71 -28.04
N ILE A 63 23.14 -9.03 -28.17
CA ILE A 63 22.01 -9.10 -27.23
C ILE A 63 21.17 -10.36 -27.49
N LYS A 64 21.16 -10.89 -28.72
CA LYS A 64 20.44 -12.12 -29.06
C LYS A 64 21.04 -13.38 -28.39
N GLU A 65 22.31 -13.35 -27.99
CA GLU A 65 23.02 -14.48 -27.34
C GLU A 65 23.00 -14.44 -25.80
N ASP A 66 22.79 -13.27 -25.19
CA ASP A 66 22.75 -13.13 -23.72
C ASP A 66 21.40 -13.65 -23.19
N LYS A 67 21.43 -14.58 -22.21
CA LYS A 67 20.21 -15.25 -21.67
C LYS A 67 19.20 -14.33 -20.98
N HIS A 68 19.56 -13.07 -20.71
CA HIS A 68 18.80 -12.14 -19.85
C HIS A 68 18.51 -10.76 -20.47
N VAL A 69 18.47 -10.62 -21.80
CA VAL A 69 18.47 -9.26 -22.36
C VAL A 69 17.11 -8.58 -22.39
N ARG A 70 16.93 -7.67 -21.42
CA ARG A 70 15.88 -6.64 -21.38
C ARG A 70 15.98 -5.57 -22.47
N GLY A 71 17.11 -5.44 -23.17
CA GLY A 71 17.30 -4.48 -24.26
C GLY A 71 16.27 -4.59 -25.39
N MET A 72 15.67 -5.78 -25.57
CA MET A 72 14.58 -6.02 -26.53
C MET A 72 13.21 -5.49 -26.06
N TRP A 73 13.07 -5.15 -24.77
CA TRP A 73 11.80 -4.82 -24.11
C TRP A 73 11.55 -3.32 -23.92
N GLY A 74 12.51 -2.46 -24.31
CA GLY A 74 12.13 -1.17 -24.87
C GLY A 74 12.13 0.09 -24.03
N ARG A 75 12.93 0.16 -22.96
CA ARG A 75 13.45 1.44 -22.43
C ARG A 75 14.90 1.22 -22.00
N GLY A 76 15.81 1.60 -22.88
CA GLY A 76 17.23 1.38 -22.69
C GLY A 76 17.86 2.37 -21.71
N LEU A 77 19.12 2.12 -21.38
CA LEU A 77 19.96 3.07 -20.63
C LEU A 77 19.96 4.46 -21.27
N LYS A 78 19.94 4.53 -22.61
CA LYS A 78 19.90 5.79 -23.36
C LYS A 78 18.59 6.55 -23.21
N ASP A 79 17.44 5.87 -23.32
CA ASP A 79 16.13 6.50 -23.17
C ASP A 79 15.97 7.10 -21.77
N SER A 80 16.50 6.41 -20.76
CA SER A 80 16.53 6.91 -19.38
C SER A 80 17.37 8.18 -19.23
N ILE A 81 18.51 8.28 -19.95
CA ILE A 81 19.37 9.48 -19.92
C ILE A 81 18.74 10.62 -20.73
N PHE A 82 18.48 10.40 -22.02
CA PHE A 82 17.99 11.46 -22.93
C PHE A 82 16.57 11.90 -22.58
N GLY A 83 15.76 11.03 -21.97
CA GLY A 83 14.46 11.38 -21.42
C GLY A 83 14.53 12.43 -20.31
N LEU A 84 15.68 12.56 -19.62
CA LEU A 84 15.89 13.49 -18.51
C LEU A 84 16.87 14.63 -18.84
N GLY A 85 17.74 14.44 -19.83
CA GLY A 85 18.76 15.40 -20.23
C GLY A 85 19.96 14.72 -20.88
N TYR A 86 21.07 14.70 -20.16
CA TYR A 86 22.33 14.08 -20.61
C TYR A 86 23.01 13.35 -19.45
N GLY A 87 24.03 12.55 -19.74
CA GLY A 87 24.65 11.72 -18.72
C GLY A 87 25.98 11.10 -19.12
N TYR A 88 26.51 10.32 -18.18
CA TYR A 88 27.78 9.63 -18.31
C TYR A 88 27.62 8.20 -17.83
N VAL A 89 28.28 7.26 -18.51
CA VAL A 89 28.43 5.88 -18.05
C VAL A 89 29.91 5.68 -17.79
N ARG A 90 30.25 5.25 -16.58
CA ARG A 90 31.62 5.00 -16.16
C ARG A 90 31.70 3.60 -15.60
N SER A 91 32.83 2.94 -15.76
CA SER A 91 32.98 1.59 -15.24
C SER A 91 34.40 1.26 -14.85
N PHE A 92 34.54 0.53 -13.75
CA PHE A 92 35.78 -0.13 -13.37
C PHE A 92 35.71 -1.58 -13.82
N LYS A 93 36.72 -2.03 -14.57
CA LYS A 93 36.87 -3.44 -14.95
C LYS A 93 38.34 -3.82 -14.95
N GLY A 94 38.70 -4.74 -14.05
CA GLY A 94 40.10 -5.09 -13.81
C GLY A 94 40.92 -3.89 -13.34
N ALA A 95 42.03 -3.61 -14.02
CA ALA A 95 42.96 -2.53 -13.68
C ALA A 95 42.58 -1.15 -14.26
N ASN A 96 41.51 -1.08 -15.07
CA ASN A 96 41.18 0.09 -15.88
C ASN A 96 39.84 0.72 -15.50
N PHE A 97 39.73 2.00 -15.81
CA PHE A 97 38.55 2.84 -15.73
C PHE A 97 38.15 3.25 -17.15
N TYR A 98 36.88 3.05 -17.46
CA TYR A 98 36.25 3.31 -18.74
C TYR A 98 35.17 4.37 -18.56
N SER A 99 35.01 5.26 -19.52
CA SER A 99 34.06 6.37 -19.46
C SER A 99 33.49 6.65 -20.85
N CYS A 100 32.19 6.88 -20.92
CA CYS A 100 31.55 7.45 -22.09
C CYS A 100 30.54 8.53 -21.68
N SER A 101 30.30 9.46 -22.59
CA SER A 101 29.31 10.52 -22.43
C SER A 101 28.15 10.35 -23.41
N LEU A 102 26.95 10.66 -22.94
CA LEU A 102 25.71 10.65 -23.71
C LEU A 102 25.14 12.07 -23.65
N LEU A 103 25.42 12.86 -24.68
CA LEU A 103 25.18 14.31 -24.72
C LEU A 103 24.16 14.66 -25.81
N LEU A 104 23.56 15.84 -25.70
CA LEU A 104 22.72 16.43 -26.76
C LEU A 104 23.49 17.57 -27.43
N LYS A 105 24.13 17.31 -28.57
CA LYS A 105 24.83 18.34 -29.36
C LYS A 105 23.86 18.88 -30.42
N LYS A 106 23.44 20.14 -30.29
CA LYS A 106 22.44 20.79 -31.18
C LYS A 106 21.12 20.00 -31.30
N GLY A 107 20.68 19.38 -30.21
CA GLY A 107 19.45 18.56 -30.18
C GLY A 107 19.63 17.13 -30.69
N ILE A 108 20.82 16.75 -31.16
CA ILE A 108 21.13 15.40 -31.64
C ILE A 108 21.77 14.59 -30.50
N PRO A 109 21.24 13.40 -30.15
CA PRO A 109 21.88 12.47 -29.24
C PRO A 109 23.25 12.03 -29.77
N THR A 110 24.31 12.26 -28.99
CA THR A 110 25.68 11.87 -29.32
C THR A 110 26.27 10.96 -28.24
N PHE A 111 27.07 9.99 -28.68
CA PHE A 111 27.85 9.10 -27.85
C PHE A 111 29.33 9.38 -28.11
N ASP A 112 30.08 9.73 -27.06
CA ASP A 112 31.54 9.88 -27.13
C ASP A 112 32.18 8.93 -26.10
N LEU A 113 33.11 8.09 -26.54
CA LEU A 113 33.85 7.14 -25.71
C LEU A 113 35.25 7.71 -25.41
N ASP A 114 35.63 7.73 -24.14
CA ASP A 114 36.95 8.19 -23.70
C ASP A 114 37.97 7.04 -23.75
N ASP A 115 39.25 7.36 -23.94
CA ASP A 115 40.32 6.38 -23.86
C ASP A 115 40.39 5.72 -22.46
N PRO A 116 40.60 4.40 -22.38
CA PRO A 116 40.75 3.72 -21.11
C PRO A 116 41.95 4.26 -20.31
N ILE A 117 41.72 4.59 -19.04
CA ILE A 117 42.78 5.02 -18.13
C ILE A 117 42.93 4.03 -16.97
N ARG A 118 44.07 4.06 -16.28
CA ARG A 118 44.29 3.20 -15.12
C ARG A 118 43.34 3.57 -13.96
N ALA A 119 42.75 2.56 -13.32
CA ALA A 119 41.89 2.74 -12.16
C ALA A 119 42.71 3.09 -10.91
N THR A 120 43.02 4.38 -10.75
CA THR A 120 43.75 4.89 -9.58
C THR A 120 42.90 4.88 -8.30
N VAL A 121 43.57 4.94 -7.15
CA VAL A 121 42.91 5.07 -5.84
C VAL A 121 42.01 6.30 -5.80
N ASP A 122 42.48 7.44 -6.32
CA ASP A 122 41.71 8.69 -6.36
C ASP A 122 40.43 8.56 -7.20
N LEU A 123 40.48 7.87 -8.35
CA LEU A 123 39.30 7.62 -9.17
C LEU A 123 38.30 6.71 -8.45
N ARG A 124 38.80 5.66 -7.80
CA ARG A 124 37.97 4.73 -7.02
C ARG A 124 37.28 5.43 -5.85
N GLN A 125 38.00 6.29 -5.12
CA GLN A 125 37.43 7.11 -4.06
C GLN A 125 36.40 8.10 -4.60
N LYS A 126 36.71 8.81 -5.70
CA LYS A 126 35.82 9.78 -6.35
C LYS A 126 34.46 9.18 -6.74
N TYR A 127 34.45 7.95 -7.22
CA TYR A 127 33.23 7.26 -7.67
C TYR A 127 32.66 6.27 -6.65
N GLU A 128 33.22 6.20 -5.44
CA GLU A 128 32.87 5.25 -4.36
C GLU A 128 32.81 3.78 -4.83
N VAL A 129 33.78 3.37 -5.65
CA VAL A 129 33.99 1.97 -6.03
C VAL A 129 35.37 1.54 -5.52
N PRO A 130 35.51 1.33 -4.19
CA PRO A 130 36.81 1.18 -3.55
C PRO A 130 37.57 -0.05 -4.03
N GLN A 131 36.85 -1.11 -4.42
CA GLN A 131 37.43 -2.38 -4.87
C GLN A 131 36.56 -3.05 -5.92
N GLY A 132 37.16 -4.01 -6.64
CA GLY A 132 36.47 -4.80 -7.64
C GLY A 132 36.06 -4.02 -8.88
N ASN A 133 35.09 -4.59 -9.59
CA ASN A 133 34.46 -4.01 -10.75
C ASN A 133 33.18 -3.27 -10.34
N GLY A 134 32.69 -2.42 -11.24
CA GLY A 134 31.42 -1.73 -11.02
C GLY A 134 31.08 -0.80 -12.15
N THR A 135 29.82 -0.41 -12.22
CA THR A 135 29.32 0.55 -13.20
C THR A 135 28.64 1.70 -12.47
N ILE A 136 28.91 2.92 -12.96
CA ILE A 136 28.37 4.17 -12.46
C ILE A 136 27.63 4.85 -13.61
N LEU A 137 26.32 5.01 -13.45
CA LEU A 137 25.47 5.79 -14.32
C LEU A 137 25.23 7.15 -13.67
N GLU A 138 25.54 8.23 -14.36
CA GLU A 138 25.28 9.59 -13.91
C GLU A 138 24.35 10.29 -14.89
N ILE A 139 23.20 10.77 -14.40
CA ILE A 139 22.21 11.48 -15.18
C ILE A 139 22.10 12.90 -14.63
N ILE A 140 22.22 13.88 -15.53
CA ILE A 140 21.93 15.29 -15.24
C ILE A 140 20.55 15.60 -15.80
N VAL A 141 19.62 15.89 -14.89
CA VAL A 141 18.25 16.29 -15.21
C VAL A 141 18.26 17.75 -15.66
N SER A 142 18.56 17.96 -16.95
CA SER A 142 18.69 19.28 -17.57
C SER A 142 17.41 19.76 -18.25
N ARG A 143 16.44 18.88 -18.45
CA ARG A 143 15.13 19.22 -18.99
C ARG A 143 14.34 20.11 -18.02
N THR A 144 13.84 21.23 -18.52
CA THR A 144 13.10 22.23 -17.71
C THR A 144 11.66 21.82 -17.43
N ASP A 145 11.09 20.94 -18.26
CA ASP A 145 9.75 20.38 -18.11
C ASP A 145 9.70 19.21 -17.10
N VAL A 146 10.86 18.70 -16.66
CA VAL A 146 10.95 17.59 -15.70
C VAL A 146 11.39 18.12 -14.34
N LYS A 147 10.58 17.85 -13.31
CA LYS A 147 10.92 18.20 -11.92
C LYS A 147 11.37 16.99 -11.14
N MET A 148 12.50 17.12 -10.43
CA MET A 148 12.98 16.08 -9.53
C MET A 148 12.01 15.93 -8.34
N PRO A 149 11.43 14.74 -8.09
CA PRO A 149 10.56 14.52 -6.95
C PRO A 149 11.26 14.76 -5.61
N GLN A 150 10.48 14.98 -4.56
CA GLN A 150 11.00 14.95 -3.19
C GLN A 150 11.52 13.55 -2.86
N PHE A 151 12.51 13.46 -1.98
CA PHE A 151 13.17 12.20 -1.61
C PHE A 151 12.17 11.09 -1.24
N ASN A 152 11.22 11.38 -0.35
CA ASN A 152 10.22 10.40 0.08
C ASN A 152 9.25 9.98 -1.04
N ASN A 153 8.93 10.89 -1.98
CA ASN A 153 8.09 10.54 -3.12
C ASN A 153 8.84 9.62 -4.09
N LEU A 154 10.10 9.94 -4.38
CA LEU A 154 10.94 9.10 -5.22
C LEU A 154 11.13 7.70 -4.61
N ARG A 155 11.40 7.65 -3.30
CA ARG A 155 11.46 6.41 -2.51
C ARG A 155 10.18 5.58 -2.71
N ASN A 156 9.02 6.18 -2.49
CA ASN A 156 7.73 5.50 -2.66
C ASN A 156 7.54 5.00 -4.09
N TYR A 157 7.82 5.83 -5.10
CA TYR A 157 7.70 5.45 -6.51
C TYR A 157 8.60 4.27 -6.86
N LEU A 158 9.88 4.30 -6.47
CA LEU A 158 10.82 3.21 -6.75
C LEU A 158 10.41 1.89 -6.08
N GLN A 159 9.92 1.93 -4.84
CA GLN A 159 9.49 0.73 -4.12
C GLN A 159 8.23 0.09 -4.71
N ARG A 160 7.28 0.89 -5.18
CA ARG A 160 5.96 0.42 -5.60
C ARG A 160 5.84 0.16 -7.11
N HIS A 161 6.73 0.73 -7.92
CA HIS A 161 6.68 0.56 -9.38
C HIS A 161 6.71 -0.92 -9.75
N PHE A 162 5.74 -1.37 -10.56
CA PHE A 162 5.50 -2.79 -10.83
C PHE A 162 6.74 -3.52 -11.37
N GLU A 163 7.52 -2.90 -12.25
CA GLU A 163 8.75 -3.49 -12.82
C GLU A 163 9.84 -3.78 -11.78
N LEU A 164 9.86 -3.03 -10.68
CA LEU A 164 10.89 -3.13 -9.66
C LEU A 164 10.50 -4.09 -8.55
N ARG A 165 9.22 -4.47 -8.41
CA ARG A 165 8.74 -5.33 -7.31
C ARG A 165 9.54 -6.62 -7.15
N PRO A 166 9.79 -7.44 -8.19
CA PRO A 166 10.56 -8.67 -8.02
C PRO A 166 12.02 -8.42 -7.63
N ILE A 167 12.59 -7.29 -8.04
CA ILE A 167 13.96 -6.91 -7.67
C ILE A 167 13.99 -6.45 -6.21
N MET A 168 13.04 -5.62 -5.81
CA MET A 168 12.91 -5.04 -4.46
C MET A 168 12.50 -6.09 -3.40
N SER A 169 11.91 -7.21 -3.81
CA SER A 169 11.59 -8.34 -2.94
C SER A 169 12.69 -9.41 -2.90
N ASN A 170 13.74 -9.30 -3.72
CA ASN A 170 14.81 -10.29 -3.78
C ASN A 170 15.81 -10.07 -2.63
N PRO A 171 15.99 -11.03 -1.70
CA PRO A 171 16.93 -10.88 -0.59
C PRO A 171 18.40 -10.83 -1.04
N LYS A 172 18.72 -11.26 -2.27
CA LYS A 172 20.04 -11.12 -2.89
C LYS A 172 20.30 -9.72 -3.46
N ARG A 173 19.38 -8.76 -3.29
CA ARG A 173 19.54 -7.39 -3.76
C ARG A 173 19.42 -6.44 -2.59
N LYS A 174 20.39 -5.55 -2.46
CA LYS A 174 20.40 -4.47 -1.45
C LYS A 174 20.39 -3.14 -2.18
N ILE A 175 19.22 -2.52 -2.26
CA ILE A 175 19.03 -1.28 -3.01
C ILE A 175 18.97 -0.13 -2.03
N ILE A 176 19.87 0.83 -2.16
CA ILE A 176 20.05 1.94 -1.23
C ILE A 176 19.78 3.25 -1.96
N LEU A 177 18.89 4.08 -1.43
CA LEU A 177 18.60 5.42 -1.92
C LEU A 177 19.17 6.46 -0.95
N ARG A 178 19.96 7.40 -1.44
CA ARG A 178 20.63 8.44 -0.65
C ARG A 178 20.34 9.83 -1.19
N GLU A 179 19.98 10.75 -0.31
CA GLU A 179 19.89 12.17 -0.62
C GLU A 179 21.22 12.85 -0.29
N LEU A 180 21.80 13.53 -1.28
CA LEU A 180 23.05 14.26 -1.12
C LEU A 180 22.79 15.76 -0.91
N ALA A 181 23.60 16.37 -0.05
CA ALA A 181 23.75 17.81 0.08
C ALA A 181 24.64 18.38 -1.03
N THR A 182 24.61 19.71 -1.19
CA THR A 182 25.43 20.41 -2.19
C THR A 182 26.93 20.23 -1.97
N ASP A 183 27.36 20.00 -0.72
CA ASP A 183 28.75 19.70 -0.33
C ASP A 183 29.10 18.20 -0.49
N GLY A 184 28.18 17.38 -1.00
CA GLY A 184 28.37 15.95 -1.23
C GLY A 184 28.07 15.07 -0.02
N LYS A 185 27.74 15.63 1.15
CA LYS A 185 27.40 14.82 2.34
C LYS A 185 26.05 14.14 2.18
N ILE A 186 25.92 12.93 2.72
CA ILE A 186 24.64 12.21 2.77
C ILE A 186 23.76 12.88 3.82
N LYS A 187 22.61 13.42 3.39
CA LYS A 187 21.58 13.99 4.27
C LYS A 187 20.70 12.90 4.87
N GLN A 188 20.30 11.95 4.04
CA GLN A 188 19.41 10.86 4.41
C GLN A 188 19.70 9.64 3.53
N GLU A 189 19.56 8.45 4.11
CA GLU A 189 19.72 7.16 3.43
C GLU A 189 18.52 6.26 3.74
N HIS A 190 18.14 5.42 2.79
CA HIS A 190 17.12 4.41 2.98
C HIS A 190 17.36 3.15 2.15
N VAL A 191 17.18 1.97 2.75
CA VAL A 191 17.19 0.69 2.02
C VAL A 191 15.79 0.44 1.45
N LEU A 192 15.68 0.37 0.13
CA LEU A 192 14.43 0.15 -0.57
C LEU A 192 14.05 -1.34 -0.52
N SER A 193 12.78 -1.61 -0.31
CA SER A 193 12.22 -2.97 -0.34
C SER A 193 10.75 -2.95 -0.76
N TYR A 194 10.24 -4.09 -1.22
CA TYR A 194 8.83 -4.27 -1.55
C TYR A 194 8.28 -5.55 -0.90
N LYS A 195 7.07 -5.44 -0.36
CA LYS A 195 6.26 -6.58 0.10
C LYS A 195 4.90 -6.53 -0.58
N ALA A 196 4.52 -7.65 -1.17
CA ALA A 196 3.20 -7.80 -1.78
C ALA A 196 2.10 -7.70 -0.72
N PRO A 197 0.88 -7.28 -1.12
CA PRO A 197 -0.29 -7.29 -0.24
C PRO A 197 -0.49 -8.63 0.47
N MET A 198 -1.13 -8.63 1.64
CA MET A 198 -1.59 -9.88 2.24
C MET A 198 -2.77 -10.44 1.43
N GLY A 199 -2.71 -11.74 1.12
CA GLY A 199 -3.78 -12.45 0.42
C GLY A 199 -3.59 -13.96 0.41
N GLU A 200 -4.67 -14.68 0.13
CA GLU A 200 -4.73 -16.13 0.00
C GLU A 200 -4.44 -16.55 -1.44
N GLU A 201 -3.61 -17.59 -1.66
CA GLU A 201 -3.38 -18.15 -3.01
C GLU A 201 -4.65 -18.88 -3.45
N VAL A 202 -5.39 -18.31 -4.41
CA VAL A 202 -6.65 -18.87 -4.92
C VAL A 202 -6.46 -19.61 -6.24
N LEU A 203 -5.35 -19.40 -6.94
CA LEU A 203 -5.01 -20.11 -8.17
C LEU A 203 -3.50 -20.21 -8.37
N ASN A 204 -3.02 -21.38 -8.77
CA ASN A 204 -1.62 -21.62 -9.15
C ASN A 204 -1.54 -22.78 -10.14
N GLU A 205 -1.66 -22.47 -11.43
CA GLU A 205 -1.77 -23.46 -12.49
C GLU A 205 -0.84 -23.14 -13.67
N ARG A 206 -0.48 -24.18 -14.43
CA ARG A 206 0.18 -24.03 -15.73
C ARG A 206 -0.81 -24.35 -16.84
N ILE A 207 -1.11 -23.36 -17.67
CA ILE A 207 -2.15 -23.40 -18.70
C ILE A 207 -1.47 -23.44 -20.07
N LYS A 208 -1.89 -24.36 -20.94
CA LYS A 208 -1.41 -24.42 -22.33
C LYS A 208 -2.10 -23.34 -23.17
N ILE A 209 -1.35 -22.68 -24.04
CA ILE A 209 -1.91 -21.66 -24.92
C ILE A 209 -2.34 -22.31 -26.24
N SER A 210 -3.64 -22.29 -26.53
CA SER A 210 -4.19 -22.91 -27.75
C SER A 210 -3.55 -22.31 -29.00
N GLY A 211 -3.12 -23.18 -29.93
CA GLY A 211 -2.50 -22.77 -31.19
C GLY A 211 -1.00 -22.41 -31.11
N PHE A 212 -0.37 -22.51 -29.93
CA PHE A 212 1.04 -22.16 -29.76
C PHE A 212 1.78 -23.20 -28.91
N PRO A 213 3.09 -23.42 -29.15
CA PRO A 213 3.92 -24.34 -28.35
C PRO A 213 4.34 -23.68 -27.02
N ALA A 214 3.36 -23.13 -26.28
CA ALA A 214 3.59 -22.27 -25.13
C ALA A 214 2.66 -22.62 -23.97
N SER A 215 3.12 -22.31 -22.76
CA SER A 215 2.30 -22.38 -21.55
C SER A 215 2.53 -21.15 -20.68
N VAL A 216 1.49 -20.68 -20.01
CA VAL A 216 1.57 -19.65 -18.99
C VAL A 216 1.46 -20.28 -17.61
N LYS A 217 2.32 -19.88 -16.68
CA LYS A 217 2.15 -20.17 -15.25
C LYS A 217 1.40 -19.00 -14.62
N LEU A 218 0.15 -19.24 -14.23
CA LEU A 218 -0.73 -18.24 -13.63
C LEU A 218 -0.80 -18.47 -12.11
N LYS A 219 -0.47 -17.42 -11.35
CA LYS A 219 -0.66 -17.36 -9.90
C LYS A 219 -1.55 -16.18 -9.55
N VAL A 220 -2.59 -16.42 -8.77
CA VAL A 220 -3.54 -15.39 -8.34
C VAL A 220 -3.75 -15.50 -6.84
N PHE A 221 -3.71 -14.35 -6.19
CA PHE A 221 -3.97 -14.18 -4.77
C PHE A 221 -5.18 -13.28 -4.57
N ARG A 222 -6.01 -13.60 -3.58
CA ARG A 222 -7.17 -12.82 -3.18
C ARG A 222 -6.87 -12.09 -1.87
N SER A 223 -6.96 -10.77 -1.88
CA SER A 223 -6.82 -9.95 -0.69
C SER A 223 -8.16 -9.83 0.04
N ALA A 224 -8.12 -9.66 1.36
CA ALA A 224 -9.32 -9.39 2.17
C ALA A 224 -9.86 -7.97 1.97
N MET A 225 -9.05 -7.06 1.40
CA MET A 225 -9.41 -5.67 1.13
C MET A 225 -9.20 -5.33 -0.33
N GLN A 226 -9.93 -4.33 -0.82
CA GLN A 226 -9.79 -3.86 -2.19
C GLN A 226 -8.46 -3.12 -2.38
N LEU A 227 -7.65 -3.59 -3.32
CA LEU A 227 -6.38 -3.02 -3.73
C LEU A 227 -6.59 -1.89 -4.75
N SER A 228 -5.61 -0.99 -4.85
CA SER A 228 -5.58 0.02 -5.90
C SER A 228 -5.43 -0.65 -7.27
N THR A 229 -6.21 -0.18 -8.22
CA THR A 229 -6.20 -0.62 -9.62
C THR A 229 -5.29 0.28 -10.45
N ARG A 230 -4.92 -0.16 -11.66
CA ARG A 230 -4.14 0.69 -12.58
C ARG A 230 -4.90 1.95 -12.99
N GLY A 231 -6.23 1.92 -13.04
CA GLY A 231 -7.04 3.10 -13.28
C GLY A 231 -6.85 4.19 -12.19
N GLU A 232 -6.56 3.78 -10.96
CA GLU A 232 -6.39 4.68 -9.80
C GLU A 232 -4.93 5.13 -9.60
N GLU A 233 -3.97 4.21 -9.69
CA GLU A 233 -2.56 4.47 -9.36
C GLU A 233 -1.56 4.13 -10.47
N GLY A 234 -2.03 3.76 -11.66
CA GLY A 234 -1.17 3.47 -12.83
C GLY A 234 -0.17 2.36 -12.55
N ASP A 235 1.12 2.67 -12.74
CA ASP A 235 2.23 1.72 -12.59
C ASP A 235 2.58 1.39 -11.12
N TYR A 236 1.91 2.04 -10.18
CA TYR A 236 2.10 1.86 -8.74
C TYR A 236 0.98 1.05 -8.08
N ALA A 237 -0.04 0.64 -8.84
CA ALA A 237 -1.22 -0.08 -8.34
C ALA A 237 -0.89 -1.42 -7.67
N ASP A 238 -1.42 -1.69 -6.47
CA ASP A 238 -1.11 -2.93 -5.75
C ASP A 238 -1.90 -4.14 -6.27
N GLY A 239 -3.06 -3.91 -6.88
CA GLY A 239 -3.85 -4.92 -7.58
C GLY A 239 -3.31 -5.19 -8.99
N GLY A 240 -3.68 -6.34 -9.56
CA GLY A 240 -3.30 -6.70 -10.91
C GLY A 240 -2.35 -7.89 -11.05
N LEU A 241 -2.25 -8.40 -12.27
CA LEU A 241 -1.31 -9.45 -12.65
C LEU A 241 -0.05 -8.85 -13.27
N LEU A 242 1.10 -9.17 -12.69
CA LEU A 242 2.39 -8.90 -13.31
C LEU A 242 2.61 -9.89 -14.46
N VAL A 243 2.81 -9.37 -15.66
CA VAL A 243 3.20 -10.20 -16.81
C VAL A 243 4.71 -10.32 -16.82
N ILE A 244 5.19 -11.56 -16.71
CA ILE A 244 6.59 -11.88 -16.54
C ILE A 244 7.05 -12.79 -17.68
N SER A 245 8.22 -12.51 -18.23
CA SER A 245 8.91 -13.40 -19.16
C SER A 245 10.36 -13.57 -18.71
N HIS A 246 10.76 -14.81 -18.43
CA HIS A 246 11.98 -15.14 -17.70
C HIS A 246 12.07 -14.32 -16.40
N ALA A 247 13.03 -13.40 -16.29
CA ALA A 247 13.21 -12.51 -15.14
C ALA A 247 12.71 -11.07 -15.38
N THR A 248 12.05 -10.81 -16.52
CA THR A 248 11.61 -9.47 -16.92
C THR A 248 10.13 -9.30 -16.66
N VAL A 249 9.79 -8.27 -15.89
CA VAL A 249 8.40 -7.79 -15.76
C VAL A 249 8.13 -6.84 -16.91
N ILE A 250 7.03 -7.07 -17.61
CA ILE A 250 6.71 -6.41 -18.90
C ILE A 250 5.58 -5.42 -18.73
N SER A 251 4.55 -5.82 -17.99
CA SER A 251 3.37 -5.01 -17.76
C SER A 251 2.67 -5.42 -16.48
N LEU A 252 1.91 -4.50 -15.90
CA LEU A 252 0.88 -4.79 -14.92
C LEU A 252 -0.48 -4.73 -15.63
N THR A 253 -1.36 -5.70 -15.42
CA THR A 253 -2.70 -5.67 -16.04
C THR A 253 -3.74 -6.52 -15.31
N MET A 254 -5.02 -6.19 -15.46
CA MET A 254 -6.17 -7.07 -15.20
C MET A 254 -6.96 -7.44 -16.47
N LEU A 255 -6.33 -7.32 -17.65
CA LEU A 255 -6.91 -7.69 -18.93
C LEU A 255 -8.27 -7.01 -19.17
N LYS A 256 -9.35 -7.74 -19.49
CA LYS A 256 -10.68 -7.13 -19.65
C LYS A 256 -11.27 -6.55 -18.34
N TYR A 257 -10.70 -6.88 -17.18
CA TYR A 257 -11.22 -6.47 -15.87
C TYR A 257 -10.52 -5.24 -15.28
N GLU A 258 -9.73 -4.49 -16.05
CA GLU A 258 -9.03 -3.27 -15.58
C GLU A 258 -9.95 -2.27 -14.86
N ASN A 259 -11.21 -2.18 -15.29
CA ASN A 259 -12.21 -1.26 -14.74
C ASN A 259 -13.26 -1.96 -13.87
N ASP A 260 -13.11 -3.26 -13.58
CA ASP A 260 -14.04 -3.98 -12.72
C ASP A 260 -13.67 -3.74 -11.24
N PRO A 261 -14.57 -3.17 -10.42
CA PRO A 261 -14.28 -2.93 -8.99
C PRO A 261 -13.93 -4.23 -8.23
N TYR A 262 -14.51 -5.37 -8.61
CA TYR A 262 -14.28 -6.65 -7.93
C TYR A 262 -12.94 -7.27 -8.31
N ALA A 263 -12.38 -6.89 -9.46
CA ALA A 263 -11.00 -7.26 -9.80
C ALA A 263 -9.97 -6.64 -8.84
N GLY A 264 -10.33 -5.54 -8.15
CA GLY A 264 -9.49 -4.91 -7.13
C GLY A 264 -9.15 -5.81 -5.94
N TYR A 265 -9.82 -6.93 -5.74
CA TYR A 265 -9.46 -7.91 -4.70
C TYR A 265 -8.32 -8.84 -5.11
N PHE A 266 -7.89 -8.82 -6.38
CA PHE A 266 -6.94 -9.80 -6.90
C PHE A 266 -5.61 -9.17 -7.30
N TYR A 267 -4.54 -9.89 -7.02
CA TYR A 267 -3.21 -9.59 -7.51
C TYR A 267 -2.45 -10.89 -7.79
N GLY A 268 -1.38 -10.83 -8.58
CA GLY A 268 -0.65 -12.05 -8.90
C GLY A 268 0.34 -11.91 -10.05
N THR A 269 0.65 -13.04 -10.68
CA THR A 269 1.59 -13.10 -11.80
C THR A 269 1.10 -14.02 -12.90
N MET A 270 1.40 -13.65 -14.15
CA MET A 270 1.32 -14.55 -15.29
C MET A 270 2.71 -14.64 -15.92
N GLN A 271 3.36 -15.80 -15.81
CA GLN A 271 4.69 -16.02 -16.34
C GLN A 271 4.62 -16.79 -17.66
N CYS A 272 5.10 -16.18 -18.74
CA CYS A 272 5.08 -16.76 -20.08
C CYS A 272 6.36 -16.43 -20.87
N ASP A 273 7.34 -17.34 -20.81
CA ASP A 273 8.66 -17.16 -21.41
C ASP A 273 8.63 -17.13 -22.96
N TYR A 274 7.57 -17.67 -23.58
CA TYR A 274 7.39 -17.61 -25.03
C TYR A 274 7.28 -16.17 -25.58
N LEU A 275 6.92 -15.20 -24.74
CA LEU A 275 6.95 -13.78 -25.12
C LEU A 275 8.38 -13.33 -25.48
N HIS A 276 9.39 -13.89 -24.82
CA HIS A 276 10.79 -13.61 -25.12
C HIS A 276 11.24 -14.21 -26.46
N GLU A 277 10.77 -15.42 -26.79
CA GLU A 277 11.07 -16.07 -28.07
C GLU A 277 10.45 -15.31 -29.26
N LEU A 278 9.22 -14.81 -29.11
CA LEU A 278 8.59 -13.94 -30.11
C LEU A 278 9.43 -12.67 -30.36
N LEU A 279 9.90 -12.02 -29.29
CA LEU A 279 10.73 -10.82 -29.45
C LEU A 279 12.10 -11.10 -30.08
N LYS A 280 12.74 -12.23 -29.77
CA LYS A 280 14.00 -12.63 -30.43
C LYS A 280 13.83 -12.80 -31.94
N ASN A 281 12.63 -13.21 -32.36
CA ASN A 281 12.23 -13.38 -33.75
C ASN A 281 11.64 -12.09 -34.37
N ASP A 282 11.80 -10.94 -33.71
CA ASP A 282 11.36 -9.63 -34.19
C ASP A 282 9.83 -9.51 -34.39
N GLU A 283 9.04 -10.33 -33.71
CA GLU A 283 7.57 -10.27 -33.72
C GLU A 283 7.05 -9.07 -32.89
N PRO A 284 6.02 -8.33 -33.37
CA PRO A 284 5.52 -7.11 -32.73
C PRO A 284 4.58 -7.42 -31.55
N VAL A 285 5.06 -8.17 -30.57
CA VAL A 285 4.31 -8.59 -29.37
C VAL A 285 4.28 -7.50 -28.28
N LEU A 286 5.05 -6.42 -28.42
CA LEU A 286 5.03 -5.24 -27.57
C LEU A 286 4.39 -4.03 -28.28
N THR A 287 3.91 -3.06 -27.51
CA THR A 287 3.46 -1.77 -28.03
C THR A 287 4.61 -1.03 -28.75
N ALA A 288 4.28 -0.08 -29.62
CA ALA A 288 5.30 0.72 -30.33
C ALA A 288 6.19 1.53 -29.36
N THR A 289 5.62 2.01 -28.26
CA THR A 289 6.29 2.68 -27.14
C THR A 289 6.99 1.70 -26.19
N ARG A 290 6.80 0.39 -26.42
CA ARG A 290 7.32 -0.74 -25.64
C ARG A 290 7.09 -0.60 -24.12
N ASP A 291 5.94 -0.05 -23.77
CA ASP A 291 5.45 0.12 -22.39
C ASP A 291 4.41 -0.94 -21.98
N GLY A 292 4.22 -1.94 -22.82
CA GLY A 292 3.33 -3.05 -22.54
C GLY A 292 3.20 -4.03 -23.71
N ILE A 293 2.30 -4.99 -23.53
CA ILE A 293 2.03 -6.02 -24.53
C ILE A 293 1.08 -5.48 -25.60
N ASN A 294 1.40 -5.77 -26.86
CA ASN A 294 0.48 -5.56 -27.97
C ASN A 294 -0.59 -6.67 -27.96
N TRP A 295 -1.69 -6.42 -27.26
CA TRP A 295 -2.82 -7.34 -27.16
C TRP A 295 -3.55 -7.61 -28.48
N THR A 296 -3.17 -6.96 -29.59
CA THR A 296 -3.71 -7.26 -30.93
C THR A 296 -3.01 -8.46 -31.60
N HIS A 297 -1.79 -8.80 -31.16
CA HIS A 297 -1.00 -9.91 -31.69
C HIS A 297 -1.68 -11.27 -31.46
N PRO A 298 -1.66 -12.23 -32.41
CA PRO A 298 -2.35 -13.52 -32.29
C PRO A 298 -2.03 -14.30 -31.01
N PHE A 299 -0.75 -14.37 -30.66
CA PHE A 299 -0.32 -15.02 -29.41
C PHE A 299 -0.83 -14.29 -28.17
N ALA A 300 -0.76 -12.94 -28.15
CA ALA A 300 -1.18 -12.15 -27.00
C ALA A 300 -2.68 -12.27 -26.76
N LYS A 301 -3.48 -12.37 -27.83
CA LYS A 301 -4.92 -12.68 -27.76
C LYS A 301 -5.17 -14.05 -27.15
N ALA A 302 -4.46 -15.09 -27.60
CA ALA A 302 -4.62 -16.44 -27.09
C ALA A 302 -4.21 -16.54 -25.60
N LEU A 303 -3.10 -15.89 -25.22
CA LEU A 303 -2.66 -15.76 -23.83
C LEU A 303 -3.72 -15.05 -22.96
N LYS A 304 -4.22 -13.91 -23.44
CA LYS A 304 -5.27 -13.14 -22.78
C LYS A 304 -6.51 -13.98 -22.51
N LEU A 305 -7.03 -14.66 -23.53
CA LEU A 305 -8.22 -15.51 -23.39
C LEU A 305 -8.03 -16.65 -22.38
N ALA A 306 -6.89 -17.35 -22.45
CA ALA A 306 -6.58 -18.46 -21.55
C ALA A 306 -6.50 -18.02 -20.07
N VAL A 307 -6.01 -16.81 -19.81
CA VAL A 307 -5.96 -16.24 -18.45
C VAL A 307 -7.35 -15.73 -18.03
N GLU A 308 -8.08 -15.05 -18.91
CA GLU A 308 -9.41 -14.52 -18.61
C GLU A 308 -10.43 -15.61 -18.26
N GLU A 309 -10.35 -16.77 -18.91
CA GLU A 309 -11.19 -17.95 -18.62
C GLU A 309 -11.01 -18.42 -17.16
N LYS A 310 -9.79 -18.34 -16.63
CA LYS A 310 -9.49 -18.72 -15.25
C LYS A 310 -9.82 -17.63 -14.23
N LEU A 311 -9.77 -16.36 -14.64
CA LEU A 311 -10.12 -15.24 -13.77
C LEU A 311 -11.64 -15.03 -13.63
N GLU A 312 -12.42 -15.31 -14.67
CA GLU A 312 -13.87 -15.12 -14.69
C GLU A 312 -14.61 -15.73 -13.48
N PRO A 313 -14.40 -17.02 -13.12
CA PRO A 313 -15.10 -17.59 -11.97
C PRO A 313 -14.70 -16.91 -10.64
N LEU A 314 -13.44 -16.49 -10.49
CA LEU A 314 -12.96 -15.83 -9.27
C LEU A 314 -13.59 -14.45 -9.10
N ILE A 315 -13.64 -13.66 -10.18
CA ILE A 315 -14.21 -12.31 -10.16
C ILE A 315 -15.73 -12.37 -10.07
N SER A 316 -16.37 -13.34 -10.74
CA SER A 316 -17.81 -13.55 -10.65
C SER A 316 -18.24 -13.94 -9.25
N ALA A 317 -17.47 -14.79 -8.55
CA ALA A 317 -17.73 -15.11 -7.15
C ALA A 317 -17.73 -13.85 -6.27
N GLU A 318 -16.73 -12.96 -6.38
CA GLU A 318 -16.71 -11.69 -5.63
C GLU A 318 -17.89 -10.77 -5.99
N ARG A 319 -18.28 -10.74 -7.28
CA ARG A 319 -19.43 -9.97 -7.74
C ARG A 319 -20.74 -10.51 -7.16
N GLU A 320 -20.93 -11.83 -7.18
CA GLU A 320 -22.09 -12.51 -6.61
C GLU A 320 -22.14 -12.33 -5.09
N HIS A 321 -21.01 -12.43 -4.39
CA HIS A 321 -20.93 -12.13 -2.96
C HIS A 321 -21.35 -10.69 -2.66
N ALA A 322 -20.85 -9.71 -3.42
CA ALA A 322 -21.25 -8.32 -3.24
C ALA A 322 -22.73 -8.08 -3.59
N MET A 323 -23.26 -8.75 -4.61
CA MET A 323 -24.68 -8.70 -4.95
C MET A 323 -25.55 -9.39 -3.90
N HIS A 324 -25.10 -10.49 -3.30
CA HIS A 324 -25.80 -11.16 -2.21
C HIS A 324 -25.79 -10.29 -0.95
N ASP A 325 -24.67 -9.63 -0.64
CA ASP A 325 -24.56 -8.61 0.41
C ASP A 325 -25.49 -7.41 0.16
N GLU A 326 -25.73 -7.05 -1.11
CA GLU A 326 -26.67 -5.99 -1.50
C GLU A 326 -28.12 -6.44 -1.62
N GLN A 327 -28.41 -7.71 -1.94
CA GLN A 327 -29.77 -8.26 -1.98
C GLN A 327 -30.26 -8.68 -0.59
N THR A 328 -29.35 -9.11 0.30
CA THR A 328 -29.63 -9.16 1.75
C THR A 328 -29.77 -7.77 2.36
N LYS A 329 -29.40 -6.68 1.65
CA LYS A 329 -29.91 -5.34 1.97
C LYS A 329 -31.39 -5.21 1.54
N LEU A 330 -32.22 -5.78 2.40
CA LEU A 330 -33.48 -5.20 2.87
C LEU A 330 -34.57 -4.99 1.81
N ASP A 331 -35.62 -5.83 1.88
CA ASP A 331 -36.96 -5.48 1.38
C ASP A 331 -37.30 -4.03 1.80
N LYS A 332 -37.92 -3.26 0.90
CA LYS A 332 -38.30 -1.85 1.10
C LYS A 332 -39.01 -1.64 2.44
N LYS A 333 -39.82 -2.62 2.89
CA LYS A 333 -40.51 -2.61 4.19
C LYS A 333 -39.55 -2.74 5.37
N LEU A 334 -38.55 -3.62 5.29
CA LEU A 334 -37.52 -3.76 6.31
C LEU A 334 -36.58 -2.55 6.32
N ARG A 335 -36.19 -2.02 5.15
CA ARG A 335 -35.35 -0.80 5.07
C ARG A 335 -36.04 0.38 5.76
N GLN A 336 -37.35 0.51 5.60
CA GLN A 336 -38.13 1.53 6.31
C GLN A 336 -38.12 1.32 7.82
N LYS A 337 -38.26 0.08 8.31
CA LYS A 337 -38.15 -0.24 9.74
C LYS A 337 -36.75 0.10 10.28
N ILE A 338 -35.69 -0.28 9.56
CA ILE A 338 -34.31 0.01 9.93
C ILE A 338 -34.04 1.51 9.95
N ASN A 339 -34.49 2.27 8.96
CA ASN A 339 -34.31 3.73 8.96
C ASN A 339 -35.03 4.40 10.14
N ARG A 340 -36.24 3.94 10.50
CA ARG A 340 -36.97 4.44 11.69
C ARG A 340 -36.24 4.08 12.97
N ALA A 341 -35.78 2.83 13.09
CA ALA A 341 -34.98 2.40 14.22
C ALA A 341 -33.70 3.23 14.34
N LEU A 342 -32.92 3.38 13.28
CA LEU A 342 -31.69 4.19 13.26
C LEU A 342 -31.92 5.65 13.69
N HIS A 343 -33.04 6.26 13.28
CA HIS A 343 -33.39 7.60 13.76
C HIS A 343 -33.50 7.64 15.29
N GLU A 344 -34.22 6.68 15.86
CA GLU A 344 -34.46 6.58 17.31
C GLU A 344 -33.22 6.17 18.09
N LEU A 345 -32.42 5.24 17.55
CA LEU A 345 -31.12 4.86 18.12
C LEU A 345 -30.20 6.08 18.22
N ASN A 346 -30.18 6.94 17.21
CA ASN A 346 -29.43 8.19 17.24
C ASN A 346 -30.04 9.23 18.19
N THR A 347 -31.36 9.28 18.35
CA THR A 347 -32.02 10.10 19.37
C THR A 347 -31.60 9.68 20.79
N ILE A 348 -31.58 8.36 21.06
CA ILE A 348 -31.10 7.78 22.31
C ILE A 348 -29.64 8.13 22.54
N ALA A 349 -28.78 7.90 21.54
CA ALA A 349 -27.36 8.24 21.60
C ALA A 349 -27.15 9.73 21.89
N SER A 350 -27.85 10.61 21.16
CA SER A 350 -27.73 12.05 21.38
C SER A 350 -28.22 12.46 22.77
N THR A 351 -29.22 11.80 23.34
CA THR A 351 -29.75 12.14 24.66
C THR A 351 -28.82 11.68 25.78
N GLU A 352 -28.22 10.51 25.64
CA GLU A 352 -27.24 9.98 26.60
C GLU A 352 -25.87 10.66 26.48
N LEU A 353 -25.51 11.14 25.28
CA LEU A 353 -24.21 11.74 24.96
C LEU A 353 -24.25 13.27 24.77
N ARG A 354 -25.38 13.95 25.03
CA ARG A 354 -25.50 15.41 24.92
C ARG A 354 -24.70 16.12 26.02
N ASP A 355 -23.92 17.12 25.61
CA ASP A 355 -23.26 18.06 26.51
C ASP A 355 -24.28 18.94 27.24
N ALA A 356 -24.02 19.23 28.51
CA ALA A 356 -24.70 20.29 29.23
C ALA A 356 -24.20 21.65 28.72
N ARG A 357 -24.87 22.18 27.68
CA ARG A 357 -24.86 23.54 27.10
C ARG A 357 -23.57 24.40 27.20
N ASP A 358 -23.05 24.68 26.01
CA ASP A 358 -22.57 25.97 25.48
C ASP A 358 -22.36 27.12 26.49
N GLY A 359 -21.09 27.36 26.80
CA GLY A 359 -20.55 28.66 27.13
C GLY A 359 -19.23 28.84 26.39
N GLU A 360 -19.10 29.94 25.63
CA GLU A 360 -17.88 30.36 24.96
C GLU A 360 -16.68 30.26 25.91
N SER A 361 -15.97 29.15 25.80
CA SER A 361 -14.70 28.90 26.47
C SER A 361 -13.86 28.17 25.45
N LYS A 362 -12.63 28.65 25.23
CA LYS A 362 -11.63 28.01 24.37
C LYS A 362 -11.73 26.50 24.58
N LYS A 363 -12.12 25.73 23.55
CA LYS A 363 -12.29 24.27 23.64
C LYS A 363 -11.06 23.69 24.34
N LYS A 364 -11.22 23.35 25.62
CA LYS A 364 -10.17 22.71 26.41
C LYS A 364 -10.00 21.34 25.78
N ILE A 365 -8.78 21.02 25.37
CA ILE A 365 -8.55 19.74 24.73
C ILE A 365 -8.67 18.69 25.85
N GLU A 366 -9.65 17.80 25.74
CA GLU A 366 -9.84 16.73 26.72
C GLU A 366 -8.82 15.62 26.46
N LEU A 367 -8.04 15.30 27.49
CA LEU A 367 -7.14 14.16 27.52
C LEU A 367 -7.82 13.02 28.27
N PRO A 368 -7.48 11.76 27.97
CA PRO A 368 -7.87 10.64 28.83
C PRO A 368 -7.42 10.88 30.28
N GLU A 369 -8.09 10.26 31.25
CA GLU A 369 -7.77 10.44 32.69
C GLU A 369 -6.32 10.07 33.03
N SER A 370 -5.69 9.17 32.26
CA SER A 370 -4.26 8.85 32.32
C SER A 370 -3.34 10.05 32.02
N GLY A 371 -3.90 11.15 31.53
CA GLY A 371 -3.20 12.36 31.10
C GLY A 371 -2.40 12.17 29.81
N MET A 372 -2.59 11.08 29.06
CA MET A 372 -1.87 10.79 27.83
C MET A 372 -2.73 9.99 26.83
N GLY A 373 -2.74 10.40 25.55
CA GLY A 373 -3.50 9.72 24.50
C GLY A 373 -3.04 10.03 23.08
N PHE A 374 -3.33 9.11 22.15
CA PHE A 374 -3.09 9.32 20.72
C PHE A 374 -4.32 9.91 20.02
N PHE A 375 -4.07 10.77 19.03
CA PHE A 375 -5.10 11.45 18.26
C PHE A 375 -4.73 11.39 16.78
N PRO A 376 -5.49 10.65 15.95
CA PRO A 376 -6.58 9.73 16.32
C PRO A 376 -6.10 8.44 17.01
N GLU A 377 -6.99 7.69 17.68
CA GLU A 377 -6.67 6.35 18.23
C GLU A 377 -6.67 5.25 17.16
N LYS A 378 -7.22 5.54 15.97
CA LYS A 378 -7.17 4.68 14.79
C LYS A 378 -6.69 5.48 13.59
N LEU A 379 -5.74 4.94 12.83
CA LEU A 379 -5.16 5.60 11.68
C LEU A 379 -5.00 4.65 10.51
N PHE A 380 -5.44 5.08 9.32
CA PHE A 380 -5.12 4.39 8.08
C PHE A 380 -3.86 4.98 7.46
N VAL A 381 -2.95 4.11 7.03
CA VAL A 381 -1.73 4.49 6.34
C VAL A 381 -1.73 3.89 4.96
N GLN A 382 -1.58 4.73 3.94
CA GLN A 382 -1.40 4.22 2.59
C GLN A 382 -0.01 3.58 2.46
N THR A 383 0.06 2.44 1.80
CA THR A 383 1.32 1.71 1.62
C THR A 383 2.39 2.57 0.93
N GLY A 384 3.59 2.56 1.50
CA GLY A 384 4.75 3.35 1.07
C GLY A 384 4.66 4.84 1.38
N GLN A 385 3.56 5.32 1.96
CA GLN A 385 3.38 6.71 2.38
C GLN A 385 3.64 6.91 3.87
N LEU A 386 4.00 8.15 4.21
CA LEU A 386 4.14 8.59 5.59
C LEU A 386 2.79 9.04 6.13
N ALA A 387 2.49 8.62 7.36
CA ALA A 387 1.37 9.15 8.12
C ALA A 387 1.85 9.77 9.44
N MET A 388 1.06 10.71 9.94
CA MET A 388 1.35 11.44 11.17
C MET A 388 0.33 11.06 12.24
N LEU A 389 0.83 10.60 13.38
CA LEU A 389 0.04 10.34 14.58
C LEU A 389 0.42 11.37 15.65
N THR A 390 -0.56 11.95 16.35
CA THR A 390 -0.27 12.95 17.40
C THR A 390 -0.44 12.30 18.76
N LEU A 391 0.59 12.37 19.60
CA LEU A 391 0.51 12.01 21.02
C LEU A 391 0.33 13.29 21.82
N ARG A 392 -0.68 13.34 22.68
CA ARG A 392 -0.91 14.47 23.58
C ARG A 392 -0.80 14.02 25.03
N VAL A 393 -0.25 14.88 25.87
CA VAL A 393 0.03 14.64 27.28
C VAL A 393 -0.31 15.90 28.10
N SER A 394 -0.75 15.74 29.34
CA SER A 394 -0.99 16.85 30.26
C SER A 394 0.33 17.56 30.60
N ALA A 395 0.32 18.90 30.63
CA ALA A 395 1.47 19.74 30.95
C ALA A 395 1.98 19.58 32.40
N ASN A 396 1.22 18.90 33.27
CA ASN A 396 1.70 18.49 34.59
C ASN A 396 2.82 17.43 34.50
N GLN A 397 3.03 16.83 33.33
CA GLN A 397 4.15 15.95 33.05
C GLN A 397 5.34 16.77 32.51
N ASN A 398 6.55 16.45 32.96
CA ASN A 398 7.77 17.22 32.66
C ASN A 398 7.96 17.44 31.14
N GLN A 399 8.07 18.71 30.70
CA GLN A 399 8.29 19.07 29.29
C GLN A 399 9.57 18.49 28.67
N ASN A 400 10.57 18.17 29.52
CA ASN A 400 11.85 17.58 29.10
C ASN A 400 11.82 16.05 29.04
N SER A 401 10.67 15.41 29.29
CA SER A 401 10.54 13.96 29.21
C SER A 401 10.47 13.52 27.74
N THR A 402 11.15 12.41 27.44
CA THR A 402 11.17 11.79 26.12
C THR A 402 10.25 10.57 26.15
N ALA A 403 9.27 10.51 25.25
CA ALA A 403 8.44 9.32 25.10
C ALA A 403 9.09 8.34 24.12
N SER A 404 9.03 7.05 24.45
CA SER A 404 9.44 5.97 23.54
C SER A 404 8.22 5.40 22.83
N ILE A 405 8.32 5.20 21.52
CA ILE A 405 7.23 4.78 20.65
C ILE A 405 7.63 3.48 19.97
N ILE A 406 6.80 2.45 20.11
CA ILE A 406 7.01 1.14 19.49
C ILE A 406 5.79 0.73 18.66
N SER A 407 6.00 -0.16 17.71
CA SER A 407 4.93 -0.82 16.94
C SER A 407 4.95 -2.31 17.25
N THR A 408 3.78 -2.93 17.37
CA THR A 408 3.65 -4.40 17.51
C THR A 408 3.92 -5.15 16.21
N ASN A 409 3.97 -4.46 15.06
CA ASN A 409 4.20 -5.05 13.75
C ASN A 409 5.23 -4.25 12.95
N ALA A 410 6.28 -4.92 12.47
CA ALA A 410 7.36 -4.29 11.70
C ALA A 410 6.92 -3.74 10.33
N GLU A 411 5.76 -4.15 9.84
CA GLU A 411 5.15 -3.62 8.61
C GLU A 411 4.52 -2.23 8.79
N VAL A 412 4.34 -1.80 10.04
CA VAL A 412 4.04 -0.41 10.39
C VAL A 412 5.23 0.14 11.16
N ALA A 413 6.15 0.77 10.44
CA ALA A 413 7.41 1.24 11.00
C ALA A 413 7.24 2.61 11.69
N VAL A 414 7.74 2.71 12.91
CA VAL A 414 7.85 3.98 13.64
C VAL A 414 9.17 4.65 13.26
N LEU A 415 9.09 5.77 12.53
CA LEU A 415 10.28 6.51 12.08
C LEU A 415 10.81 7.48 13.13
N THR A 416 10.01 7.75 14.17
CA THR A 416 10.38 8.59 15.32
C THR A 416 10.17 7.79 16.60
N PRO A 417 11.06 6.83 16.90
CA PRO A 417 10.91 5.94 18.06
C PRO A 417 11.10 6.68 19.39
N GLN A 418 11.66 7.89 19.35
CA GLN A 418 11.71 8.82 20.48
C GLN A 418 11.19 10.19 20.05
N VAL A 419 10.37 10.79 20.92
CA VAL A 419 9.79 12.11 20.68
C VAL A 419 9.88 12.99 21.92
N THR A 420 10.15 14.27 21.69
CA THR A 420 10.03 15.32 22.70
C THR A 420 8.75 16.11 22.47
N PHE A 421 8.20 16.65 23.54
CA PHE A 421 6.92 17.34 23.48
C PHE A 421 7.10 18.85 23.30
N LYS A 422 6.09 19.48 22.69
CA LYS A 422 5.97 20.94 22.59
C LYS A 422 4.62 21.37 23.13
N PRO A 423 4.51 22.55 23.76
CA PRO A 423 3.21 23.09 24.16
C PRO A 423 2.27 23.18 22.96
N ASN A 424 1.02 22.74 23.13
CA ASN A 424 -0.01 22.90 22.13
C ASN A 424 -0.34 24.40 21.98
N LYS A 425 -0.51 24.84 20.74
CA LYS A 425 -0.71 26.27 20.42
C LYS A 425 -2.03 26.83 20.95
N ASN A 426 -3.05 25.99 21.09
CA ASN A 426 -4.41 26.38 21.45
C ASN A 426 -4.69 26.15 22.94
N ASP A 427 -3.99 25.20 23.57
CA ASP A 427 -4.13 24.85 24.98
C ASP A 427 -2.75 24.56 25.61
N THR A 428 -2.20 25.53 26.33
CA THR A 428 -0.88 25.40 26.97
C THR A 428 -0.85 24.41 28.12
N SER A 429 -2.02 23.92 28.58
CA SER A 429 -2.10 22.82 29.55
C SER A 429 -1.83 21.45 28.91
N ILE A 430 -1.58 21.41 27.59
CA ILE A 430 -1.25 20.21 26.84
C ILE A 430 0.09 20.34 26.15
N LEU A 431 0.82 19.24 26.19
CA LEU A 431 2.01 19.00 25.42
C LEU A 431 1.67 18.03 24.27
N GLU A 432 2.17 18.31 23.07
CA GLU A 432 1.98 17.48 21.89
C GLU A 432 3.31 17.03 21.28
N ALA A 433 3.33 15.79 20.81
CA ALA A 433 4.41 15.23 20.03
C ALA A 433 3.84 14.62 18.74
N ARG A 434 4.59 14.71 17.65
CA ARG A 434 4.20 14.19 16.34
C ARG A 434 5.04 12.97 16.01
N ILE A 435 4.37 11.83 15.84
CA ILE A 435 4.97 10.55 15.52
C ILE A 435 4.81 10.32 14.02
N LYS A 436 5.92 9.97 13.36
CA LYS A 436 5.94 9.58 11.94
C LYS A 436 5.84 8.06 11.84
N LEU A 437 4.86 7.59 11.07
CA LEU A 437 4.61 6.19 10.79
C LEU A 437 4.74 5.91 9.29
N GLU A 438 5.08 4.68 8.94
CA GLU A 438 5.15 4.21 7.57
C GLU A 438 4.54 2.82 7.43
N GLY A 439 3.57 2.66 6.53
CA GLY A 439 2.99 1.36 6.18
C GLY A 439 3.76 0.70 5.04
N ARG A 440 4.19 -0.55 5.22
CA ARG A 440 5.06 -1.28 4.28
C ARG A 440 4.37 -2.41 3.53
N GLN A 441 3.30 -2.99 4.09
CA GLN A 441 2.57 -4.09 3.49
C GLN A 441 1.05 -3.88 3.61
N VAL A 442 0.35 -3.86 2.47
CA VAL A 442 -1.12 -3.75 2.44
C VAL A 442 -1.75 -4.92 3.20
N GLY A 443 -2.77 -4.63 4.01
CA GLY A 443 -3.50 -5.61 4.81
C GLY A 443 -2.87 -5.89 6.18
N SER A 444 -1.71 -5.31 6.48
CA SER A 444 -1.10 -5.42 7.81
C SER A 444 -1.77 -4.47 8.81
N GLU A 445 -1.82 -4.92 10.06
CA GLU A 445 -2.30 -4.14 11.20
C GLU A 445 -1.22 -4.05 12.27
N ALA A 446 -1.20 -2.95 13.01
CA ALA A 446 -0.29 -2.73 14.13
C ALA A 446 -0.95 -1.92 15.24
N THR A 447 -0.51 -2.16 16.47
CA THR A 447 -0.77 -1.28 17.61
C THR A 447 0.48 -0.48 17.90
N ILE A 448 0.38 0.84 17.84
CA ILE A 448 1.43 1.78 18.23
C ILE A 448 1.28 2.07 19.71
N VAL A 449 2.35 1.84 20.47
CA VAL A 449 2.38 2.04 21.91
C VAL A 449 3.37 3.13 22.26
N ALA A 450 2.93 4.14 23.01
CA ALA A 450 3.78 5.16 23.60
C ALA A 450 4.02 4.87 25.07
N TYR A 451 5.27 4.97 25.52
CA TYR A 451 5.64 4.91 26.93
C TYR A 451 6.26 6.22 27.38
N LEU A 452 5.75 6.76 28.49
CA LEU A 452 6.27 7.93 29.16
C LEU A 452 6.37 7.65 30.67
N GLY A 453 7.54 7.19 31.12
CA GLY A 453 7.70 6.66 32.47
C GLY A 453 6.79 5.44 32.70
N LYS A 454 5.82 5.55 33.61
CA LYS A 454 4.82 4.50 33.88
C LYS A 454 3.56 4.62 33.02
N ASN A 455 3.35 5.75 32.36
CA ASN A 455 2.16 5.99 31.56
C ASN A 455 2.30 5.32 30.19
N ARG A 456 1.18 4.79 29.68
CA ARG A 456 1.10 4.20 28.34
C ARG A 456 -0.12 4.70 27.58
N ALA A 457 0.00 4.79 26.26
CA ALA A 457 -1.10 5.09 25.35
C ALA A 457 -0.97 4.24 24.10
N GLN A 458 -2.09 3.95 23.44
CA GLN A 458 -2.13 3.04 22.31
C GLN A 458 -2.96 3.62 21.16
N ALA A 459 -2.59 3.29 19.94
CA ALA A 459 -3.35 3.56 18.73
C ALA A 459 -3.26 2.38 17.78
N ASN A 460 -4.34 2.08 17.06
CA ASN A 460 -4.36 1.03 16.04
C ASN A 460 -4.13 1.62 14.65
N VAL A 461 -3.33 0.94 13.86
CA VAL A 461 -2.92 1.39 12.53
C VAL A 461 -3.11 0.27 11.54
N GLN A 462 -3.81 0.55 10.45
CA GLN A 462 -4.02 -0.40 9.35
C GLN A 462 -3.43 0.15 8.06
N VAL A 463 -2.79 -0.73 7.28
CA VAL A 463 -2.11 -0.36 6.05
C VAL A 463 -3.00 -0.68 4.84
N HIS A 464 -3.39 0.36 4.11
CA HIS A 464 -4.30 0.27 2.97
C HIS A 464 -3.55 0.52 1.65
N SER A 465 -4.09 -0.02 0.57
CA SER A 465 -3.58 0.22 -0.77
C SER A 465 -4.03 1.59 -1.30
N LYS A 466 -5.33 1.89 -1.14
CA LYS A 466 -5.93 3.14 -1.57
C LYS A 466 -5.80 4.20 -0.49
N LYS A 467 -5.57 5.44 -0.90
CA LYS A 467 -5.83 6.58 -0.02
C LYS A 467 -7.34 6.63 0.21
N GLU A 468 -7.76 6.61 1.47
CA GLU A 468 -9.17 6.82 1.78
C GLU A 468 -9.56 8.17 1.18
N THR A 469 -10.44 8.12 0.19
CA THR A 469 -11.12 9.34 -0.24
C THR A 469 -12.10 9.56 0.88
N LEU A 470 -11.83 10.54 1.74
CA LEU A 470 -12.89 11.13 2.53
C LEU A 470 -13.89 11.66 1.51
N ILE A 471 -14.83 10.82 1.07
CA ILE A 471 -16.02 11.27 0.38
C ILE A 471 -16.61 12.21 1.41
N ALA A 472 -16.51 13.52 1.14
CA ALA A 472 -17.17 14.51 1.95
C ALA A 472 -18.61 14.01 2.10
N PRO A 473 -19.07 13.74 3.33
CA PRO A 473 -20.36 13.11 3.52
C PRO A 473 -21.37 13.92 2.73
N PRO A 474 -22.22 13.26 1.92
CA PRO A 474 -23.27 13.99 1.20
C PRO A 474 -23.98 14.86 2.24
N THR A 475 -24.12 16.14 1.93
CA THR A 475 -24.68 17.17 2.81
C THR A 475 -26.13 16.83 3.16
N ARG A 476 -26.29 15.93 4.13
CA ARG A 476 -27.51 15.56 4.84
C ARG A 476 -27.10 15.13 6.26
N GLY A 477 -27.08 16.08 7.19
CA GLY A 477 -26.99 15.88 8.65
C GLY A 477 -25.88 14.95 9.17
N SER A 478 -24.60 15.29 9.00
CA SER A 478 -23.45 14.48 9.43
C SER A 478 -23.13 14.59 10.95
N SER A 479 -23.90 13.90 11.80
CA SER A 479 -23.57 13.70 13.23
C SER A 479 -24.25 12.46 13.84
N ALA A 480 -24.66 11.48 13.03
CA ALA A 480 -25.30 10.26 13.53
C ALA A 480 -24.24 9.26 14.00
N LEU A 481 -24.42 8.70 15.20
CA LEU A 481 -23.58 7.64 15.73
C LEU A 481 -23.82 6.33 14.96
N PHE A 482 -25.07 6.01 14.61
CA PHE A 482 -25.42 4.80 13.88
C PHE A 482 -25.92 5.15 12.48
N ASN A 483 -25.21 4.71 11.44
CA ASN A 483 -25.49 5.05 10.04
C ASN A 483 -26.21 3.92 9.29
N ASP A 484 -25.98 2.67 9.67
CA ASP A 484 -26.56 1.52 8.97
C ASP A 484 -26.65 0.26 9.85
N ILE A 485 -27.43 -0.72 9.40
CA ILE A 485 -27.46 -2.08 9.96
C ILE A 485 -27.23 -3.05 8.81
N ARG A 486 -26.20 -3.89 8.93
CA ARG A 486 -25.72 -4.84 7.92
C ARG A 486 -25.79 -6.27 8.45
N PHE A 487 -25.93 -7.23 7.54
CA PHE A 487 -25.91 -8.65 7.82
C PHE A 487 -24.68 -9.22 7.13
N ASP A 488 -23.87 -10.01 7.82
CA ASP A 488 -22.60 -10.55 7.28
C ASP A 488 -22.40 -11.99 7.73
N ASP A 489 -22.33 -12.91 6.77
CA ASP A 489 -22.12 -14.34 7.00
C ASP A 489 -20.62 -14.72 7.04
N ARG A 490 -19.72 -13.78 6.77
CA ARG A 490 -18.25 -14.00 6.77
C ARG A 490 -17.59 -13.68 8.11
N THR A 491 -18.37 -13.25 9.09
CA THR A 491 -17.89 -12.84 10.42
C THR A 491 -17.56 -14.04 11.30
N ASP A 492 -16.69 -13.86 12.31
CA ASP A 492 -16.33 -14.94 13.25
C ASP A 492 -17.60 -15.56 13.85
N PRO A 493 -17.83 -16.88 13.68
CA PRO A 493 -19.06 -17.55 14.14
C PRO A 493 -19.24 -17.50 15.66
N ARG A 494 -18.23 -17.11 16.44
CA ARG A 494 -18.33 -16.90 17.90
C ARG A 494 -19.03 -15.59 18.27
N GLN A 495 -19.08 -14.63 17.36
CA GLN A 495 -19.70 -13.33 17.59
C GLN A 495 -21.05 -13.27 16.86
N ARG A 496 -22.10 -12.77 17.54
CA ARG A 496 -23.45 -12.68 16.96
C ARG A 496 -23.77 -11.29 16.41
N VAL A 497 -23.11 -10.28 16.98
CA VAL A 497 -23.25 -8.88 16.59
C VAL A 497 -22.01 -8.09 17.03
N TYR A 498 -21.66 -7.10 16.24
CA TYR A 498 -20.73 -6.05 16.65
C TYR A 498 -21.09 -4.72 16.00
N TYR A 499 -20.47 -3.66 16.50
CA TYR A 499 -20.55 -2.35 15.89
C TYR A 499 -19.26 -2.06 15.11
N ASP A 500 -19.39 -1.92 13.80
CA ASP A 500 -18.33 -1.47 12.91
C ASP A 500 -18.18 0.05 13.06
N ARG A 501 -17.23 0.44 13.92
CA ARG A 501 -16.89 1.85 14.17
C ARG A 501 -16.36 2.57 12.93
N VAL A 502 -15.89 1.85 11.90
CA VAL A 502 -15.36 2.44 10.66
C VAL A 502 -16.49 2.89 9.76
N ASN A 503 -17.48 2.02 9.55
CA ASN A 503 -18.67 2.34 8.75
C ASN A 503 -19.82 2.94 9.58
N SER A 504 -19.61 3.14 10.88
CA SER A 504 -20.65 3.46 11.86
C SER A 504 -21.90 2.58 11.71
N SER A 505 -21.67 1.28 11.47
CA SER A 505 -22.72 0.34 11.09
C SER A 505 -22.82 -0.79 12.11
N ILE A 506 -24.03 -1.21 12.44
CA ILE A 506 -24.25 -2.41 13.26
C ILE A 506 -24.15 -3.62 12.34
N VAL A 507 -23.30 -4.59 12.63
CA VAL A 507 -23.11 -5.80 11.82
C VAL A 507 -23.66 -7.00 12.57
N ILE A 508 -24.69 -7.62 12.00
CA ILE A 508 -25.32 -8.85 12.47
C ILE A 508 -24.62 -10.04 11.81
N ALA A 509 -24.02 -10.91 12.61
CA ALA A 509 -23.28 -12.08 12.15
C ALA A 509 -24.25 -13.25 11.87
N THR A 510 -24.65 -13.43 10.62
CA THR A 510 -25.68 -14.43 10.25
C THR A 510 -25.16 -15.86 10.27
N ALA A 511 -23.85 -16.06 10.16
CA ALA A 511 -23.22 -17.38 10.27
C ALA A 511 -23.07 -17.88 11.72
N ALA A 512 -23.29 -17.02 12.73
CA ALA A 512 -23.21 -17.43 14.12
C ALA A 512 -24.23 -18.54 14.43
N PRO A 513 -23.85 -19.66 15.09
CA PRO A 513 -24.73 -20.83 15.23
C PRO A 513 -26.09 -20.54 15.88
N SER A 514 -26.14 -19.62 16.83
CA SER A 514 -27.37 -19.22 17.53
C SER A 514 -28.21 -18.18 16.77
N VAL A 515 -27.65 -17.53 15.75
CA VAL A 515 -28.38 -16.62 14.85
C VAL A 515 -28.94 -17.40 13.67
N LYS A 516 -28.15 -18.33 13.13
CA LYS A 516 -28.46 -19.13 11.95
C LYS A 516 -29.78 -19.91 12.05
N ILE A 517 -30.14 -20.39 13.24
CA ILE A 517 -31.38 -21.15 13.47
C ILE A 517 -32.67 -20.31 13.35
N TYR A 518 -32.56 -18.97 13.34
CA TYR A 518 -33.69 -18.05 13.21
C TYR A 518 -33.78 -17.42 11.81
N LEU A 519 -32.88 -17.80 10.91
CA LEU A 519 -32.93 -17.39 9.51
C LEU A 519 -34.01 -18.19 8.78
N ASP A 520 -34.74 -17.53 7.88
CA ASP A 520 -35.60 -18.21 6.92
C ASP A 520 -34.81 -18.85 5.76
N ASP A 521 -35.52 -19.50 4.84
CA ASP A 521 -34.95 -20.15 3.65
C ASP A 521 -34.17 -19.17 2.73
N ASN A 522 -34.34 -17.87 2.90
CA ASN A 522 -33.64 -16.81 2.17
C ASN A 522 -32.56 -16.12 3.03
N ASN A 523 -32.14 -16.73 4.13
CA ASN A 523 -31.16 -16.18 5.09
C ASN A 523 -31.59 -14.84 5.72
N ARG A 524 -32.88 -14.64 5.99
CA ARG A 524 -33.40 -13.41 6.61
C ARG A 524 -33.84 -13.61 8.05
N LEU A 525 -33.49 -12.64 8.91
CA LEU A 525 -33.95 -12.59 10.30
C LEU A 525 -35.29 -11.86 10.48
N ASP A 526 -35.73 -11.08 9.51
CA ASP A 526 -36.85 -10.16 9.71
C ASP A 526 -38.22 -10.71 9.32
N THR A 527 -38.29 -11.94 8.82
CA THR A 527 -39.52 -12.50 8.24
C THR A 527 -40.38 -13.22 9.26
N THR A 528 -39.80 -13.74 10.34
CA THR A 528 -40.52 -14.39 11.45
C THR A 528 -40.54 -13.48 12.68
N VAL A 529 -41.54 -13.65 13.56
CA VAL A 529 -41.60 -12.89 14.83
C VAL A 529 -40.39 -13.24 15.71
N GLN A 530 -39.99 -14.51 15.75
CA GLN A 530 -38.85 -15.00 16.52
C GLN A 530 -37.54 -14.37 16.01
N GLY A 531 -37.34 -14.33 14.69
CA GLY A 531 -36.19 -13.69 14.07
C GLY A 531 -36.18 -12.17 14.31
N GLN A 532 -37.32 -11.50 14.22
CA GLN A 532 -37.44 -10.06 14.53
C GLN A 532 -37.10 -9.76 15.99
N VAL A 533 -37.52 -10.61 16.94
CA VAL A 533 -37.18 -10.48 18.36
C VAL A 533 -35.67 -10.64 18.55
N LEU A 534 -35.05 -11.65 17.94
CA LEU A 534 -33.60 -11.81 18.00
C LEU A 534 -32.87 -10.60 17.39
N LEU A 535 -33.31 -10.12 16.23
CA LEU A 535 -32.74 -8.95 15.57
C LEU A 535 -32.80 -7.71 16.48
N ALA A 536 -33.93 -7.50 17.16
CA ALA A 536 -34.08 -6.40 18.11
C ALA A 536 -33.12 -6.51 19.30
N GLU A 537 -32.93 -7.72 19.84
CA GLU A 537 -31.97 -7.97 20.93
C GLU A 537 -30.52 -7.71 20.48
N LEU A 538 -30.13 -8.17 19.30
CA LEU A 538 -28.78 -7.97 18.77
C LEU A 538 -28.49 -6.49 18.49
N ILE A 539 -29.45 -5.76 17.93
CA ILE A 539 -29.35 -4.30 17.74
C ILE A 539 -29.22 -3.60 19.09
N THR A 540 -30.05 -3.97 20.06
CA THR A 540 -30.01 -3.42 21.42
C THR A 540 -28.64 -3.66 22.06
N GLU A 541 -28.10 -4.88 21.94
CA GLU A 541 -26.78 -5.21 22.46
C GLU A 541 -25.70 -4.29 21.87
N ALA A 542 -25.64 -4.17 20.54
CA ALA A 542 -24.64 -3.36 19.86
C ALA A 542 -24.74 -1.87 20.22
N VAL A 543 -25.97 -1.34 20.21
CA VAL A 543 -26.24 0.08 20.47
C VAL A 543 -25.89 0.43 21.90
N CYS A 544 -26.46 -0.28 22.88
CA CYS A 544 -26.26 0.04 24.28
C CYS A 544 -24.79 -0.13 24.68
N ARG A 545 -24.10 -1.12 24.11
CA ARG A 545 -22.68 -1.34 24.39
C ARG A 545 -21.81 -0.24 23.80
N GLU A 546 -22.11 0.23 22.59
CA GLU A 546 -21.36 1.33 21.99
C GLU A 546 -21.64 2.67 22.67
N ILE A 547 -22.89 2.98 23.03
CA ILE A 547 -23.20 4.21 23.80
C ILE A 547 -22.52 4.16 25.19
N ALA A 548 -22.55 3.00 25.87
CA ALA A 548 -21.84 2.82 27.14
C ALA A 548 -20.35 3.07 26.99
N ARG A 549 -19.74 2.47 25.96
CA ARG A 549 -18.32 2.65 25.64
C ARG A 549 -17.99 4.10 25.30
N GLU A 550 -18.72 4.72 24.39
CA GLU A 550 -18.48 6.10 23.95
C GLU A 550 -18.71 7.10 25.08
N GLY A 551 -19.66 6.83 25.99
CA GLY A 551 -19.84 7.63 27.20
C GLY A 551 -18.67 7.49 28.19
N VAL A 552 -18.05 6.31 28.30
CA VAL A 552 -16.80 6.14 29.09
C VAL A 552 -15.62 6.83 28.39
N GLU A 553 -15.45 6.60 27.07
CA GLU A 553 -14.36 7.19 26.27
C GLU A 553 -14.42 8.73 26.26
N LYS A 554 -15.62 9.32 26.25
CA LYS A 554 -15.84 10.78 26.32
C LYS A 554 -15.88 11.33 27.76
N GLY A 555 -15.56 10.52 28.77
CA GLY A 555 -15.55 10.96 30.18
C GLY A 555 -16.93 11.35 30.73
N ARG A 556 -18.02 10.92 30.07
CA ARG A 556 -19.40 11.20 30.49
C ARG A 556 -19.83 10.32 31.66
N TYR A 557 -19.28 9.11 31.72
CA TYR A 557 -19.53 8.15 32.78
C TYR A 557 -18.33 8.09 33.71
N LEU A 558 -18.58 8.23 35.02
CA LEU A 558 -17.54 8.16 36.05
C LEU A 558 -17.01 6.73 36.13
N VAL A 559 -15.70 6.57 35.96
CA VAL A 559 -15.03 5.27 36.00
C VAL A 559 -13.90 5.32 37.03
N LEU A 560 -13.76 4.27 37.83
CA LEU A 560 -12.59 4.10 38.70
C LEU A 560 -11.46 3.46 37.87
N GLU A 561 -10.23 3.95 38.05
CA GLU A 561 -9.05 3.48 37.31
C GLU A 561 -8.94 1.94 37.30
N GLY A 562 -8.81 1.35 36.10
CA GLY A 562 -8.71 -0.11 35.92
C GLY A 562 -10.03 -0.87 35.97
N SER A 563 -11.17 -0.17 36.11
CA SER A 563 -12.53 -0.74 36.10
C SER A 563 -13.34 -0.35 34.86
N GLU A 564 -12.70 0.07 33.77
CA GLU A 564 -13.36 0.54 32.54
C GLU A 564 -14.29 -0.52 31.96
N ALA A 565 -13.86 -1.79 31.96
CA ALA A 565 -14.68 -2.91 31.50
C ALA A 565 -15.95 -3.08 32.36
N ASP A 566 -15.82 -2.97 33.68
CA ASP A 566 -16.94 -3.07 34.62
C ASP A 566 -17.87 -1.88 34.52
N ALA A 567 -17.34 -0.67 34.32
CA ALA A 567 -18.11 0.53 34.10
C ALA A 567 -18.91 0.46 32.79
N ILE A 568 -18.27 0.07 31.68
CA ILE A 568 -18.95 -0.15 30.40
C ILE A 568 -20.06 -1.20 30.59
N GLN A 569 -19.79 -2.31 31.29
CA GLN A 569 -20.77 -3.36 31.51
C GLN A 569 -21.95 -2.87 32.38
N ASN A 570 -21.71 -2.10 33.44
CA ASN A 570 -22.76 -1.52 34.27
C ASN A 570 -23.62 -0.51 33.51
N HIS A 571 -23.00 0.37 32.72
CA HIS A 571 -23.72 1.33 31.89
C HIS A 571 -24.46 0.65 30.75
N PHE A 572 -23.90 -0.40 30.16
CA PHE A 572 -24.57 -1.26 29.19
C PHE A 572 -25.87 -1.85 29.75
N ILE A 573 -25.81 -2.47 30.94
CA ILE A 573 -26.99 -3.05 31.61
C ILE A 573 -28.05 -1.96 31.88
N ARG A 574 -27.63 -0.79 32.38
CA ARG A 574 -28.52 0.36 32.61
C ARG A 574 -29.23 0.81 31.33
N LEU A 575 -28.47 0.95 30.24
CA LEU A 575 -28.99 1.38 28.94
C LEU A 575 -29.93 0.32 28.35
N GLN A 576 -29.59 -0.95 28.46
CA GLN A 576 -30.44 -2.05 28.01
C GLN A 576 -31.79 -2.04 28.73
N ASN A 577 -31.79 -1.94 30.08
CA ASN A 577 -33.02 -1.84 30.87
C ASN A 577 -33.88 -0.62 30.47
N ARG A 578 -33.23 0.49 30.11
CA ARG A 578 -33.90 1.74 29.76
C ARG A 578 -34.45 1.76 28.34
N TYR A 579 -33.79 1.11 27.37
CA TYR A 579 -34.06 1.33 25.94
C TYR A 579 -34.46 0.09 25.15
N ALA A 580 -34.25 -1.13 25.66
CA ALA A 580 -34.57 -2.36 24.92
C ALA A 580 -36.02 -2.40 24.44
N HIS A 581 -36.97 -2.05 25.32
CA HIS A 581 -38.39 -2.04 24.99
C HIS A 581 -38.76 -1.10 23.84
N LEU A 582 -38.02 0.00 23.65
CA LEU A 582 -38.24 0.95 22.54
C LEU A 582 -37.71 0.37 21.22
N ILE A 583 -36.52 -0.21 21.23
CA ILE A 583 -35.93 -0.85 20.04
C ILE A 583 -36.84 -1.99 19.54
N HIS A 584 -37.39 -2.78 20.47
CA HIS A 584 -38.34 -3.84 20.13
C HIS A 584 -39.62 -3.32 19.48
N GLN A 585 -40.14 -2.15 19.86
CA GLN A 585 -41.32 -1.55 19.23
C GLN A 585 -41.10 -1.18 17.76
N TYR A 586 -39.86 -0.86 17.36
CA TYR A 586 -39.54 -0.47 15.99
C TYR A 586 -39.25 -1.65 15.07
N ILE A 587 -38.68 -2.73 15.61
CA ILE A 587 -38.25 -3.89 14.83
C ILE A 587 -39.32 -4.98 14.81
N VAL A 588 -39.93 -5.28 15.96
CA VAL A 588 -40.85 -6.41 16.13
C VAL A 588 -42.27 -6.02 15.74
N THR A 589 -42.87 -6.81 14.85
CA THR A 589 -44.28 -6.70 14.49
C THR A 589 -45.08 -7.46 15.54
N LYS A 590 -45.95 -6.77 16.28
CA LYS A 590 -46.93 -7.40 17.15
C LYS A 590 -48.14 -7.80 16.30
N GLU A 591 -48.59 -9.03 16.43
CA GLU A 591 -49.87 -9.49 15.87
C GLU A 591 -51.05 -8.83 16.60
#